data_AF-A0A3G3HEI5-F1
#
_entry.id   AF-A0A3G3HEI5-F1
#
_cell.length_a   1.000
_cell.length_b   1.000
_cell.length_c   1.000
_cell.angle_alpha   90.00
_cell.angle_beta   90.00
_cell.angle_gamma   90.00
#
_symmetry.space_group_name_H-M   'P 1'
#
loop_
_entity.id
_entity.type
_entity.pdbx_description
1 polymer ?
#
loop_
_entity_poly.entity_id
_entity_poly.type
_entity_poly.pdbx_seq_one_letter_code
_entity_poly.pdbx_strand_id
1 'polypeptide(L)' 'MSWYCEVERELVHIRRAIGLLEQAQHAFIKRSPVSDPAYWKVKLNKLRTQSQRNKVIELQVDELLGRLERMHDSHS' A
#
# COMPACT_ATOMS: atom_id res chain seq x y z
N MET A 1 -9.58 -9.80 18.74
CA MET A 1 -9.42 -8.40 18.28
C MET A 1 -10.46 -8.17 17.19
N SER A 2 -11.02 -6.96 17.04
CA SER A 2 -11.95 -6.70 15.93
C SER A 2 -11.21 -6.72 14.59
N TRP A 3 -11.81 -7.31 13.56
CA TRP A 3 -11.31 -7.31 12.18
C TRP A 3 -10.95 -5.90 11.69
N TYR A 4 -11.73 -4.90 12.10
CA TYR A 4 -11.46 -3.49 11.80
C TYR A 4 -10.11 -3.01 12.38
N CYS A 5 -9.79 -3.38 13.63
CA CYS A 5 -8.53 -3.01 14.28
C CYS A 5 -7.30 -3.71 13.68
N GLU A 6 -7.49 -4.87 13.04
CA GLU A 6 -6.45 -5.58 12.32
C GLU A 6 -6.15 -4.88 10.99
N VAL A 7 -7.20 -4.51 10.25
CA VAL A 7 -7.08 -3.75 8.99
C VAL A 7 -6.44 -2.37 9.23
N GLU A 8 -6.84 -1.64 10.26
CA GLU A 8 -6.22 -0.34 10.58
C GLU A 8 -4.72 -0.47 10.86
N ARG A 9 -4.31 -1.47 11.64
CA ARG A 9 -2.89 -1.73 11.89
C ARG A 9 -2.15 -2.07 10.62
N GLU A 10 -2.73 -2.92 9.78
CA GLU A 10 -2.13 -3.30 8.51
C GLU A 10 -1.97 -2.10 7.58
N LEU A 11 -2.96 -1.20 7.51
CA LEU A 11 -2.89 0.03 6.74
C LEU A 11 -1.80 0.99 7.25
N VAL A 12 -1.59 1.09 8.57
CA VAL A 12 -0.47 1.85 9.14
C VAL A 12 0.87 1.27 8.69
N HIS A 13 1.02 -0.05 8.69
CA HIS A 13 2.24 -0.72 8.24
C HIS A 13 2.49 -0.52 6.74
N ILE A 14 1.46 -0.70 5.91
CA ILE A 14 1.56 -0.50 4.46
C ILE A 14 1.91 0.96 4.14
N ARG A 15 1.26 1.93 4.80
CA ARG A 15 1.53 3.36 4.62
C ARG A 15 2.99 3.72 4.90
N ARG A 16 3.57 3.15 5.96
CA ARG A 16 5.00 3.33 6.27
C ARG A 16 5.91 2.68 5.23
N ALA A 17 5.60 1.46 4.82
CA ALA A 17 6.38 0.77 3.80
C ALA A 17 6.40 1.54 2.48
N ILE A 18 5.24 2.02 2.00
CA ILE A 18 5.15 2.86 0.79
C ILE A 18 5.94 4.15 0.96
N GLY A 19 5.87 4.80 2.13
CA GLY A 19 6.68 6.01 2.40
C GLY A 19 8.19 5.75 2.29
N LEU A 20 8.66 4.60 2.76
CA LEU A 20 10.07 4.20 2.59
C LEU A 20 10.41 3.95 1.12
N LEU A 21 9.51 3.35 0.34
CA LEU A 21 9.73 3.13 -1.09
C LEU A 21 9.80 4.44 -1.87
N GLU A 22 8.94 5.41 -1.55
CA GLU A 22 8.97 6.74 -2.15
C GLU A 22 10.30 7.46 -1.86
N GLN A 23 10.84 7.33 -0.64
CA GLN A 23 12.12 7.93 -0.27
C GLN A 23 13.32 7.22 -0.91
N ALA A 24 13.22 5.90 -1.04
CA ALA A 24 14.31 5.05 -1.50
C ALA A 24 14.20 4.69 -2.98
N GLN A 25 13.54 5.53 -3.81
CA GLN A 25 13.28 5.33 -5.24
C GLN A 25 14.44 4.75 -6.07
N HIS A 26 15.69 4.92 -5.63
CA HIS A 26 16.89 4.41 -6.31
C HIS A 26 17.75 3.44 -5.47
N ALA A 27 17.41 3.18 -4.21
CA ALA A 27 18.27 2.47 -3.25
C ALA A 27 17.78 1.07 -2.87
N PHE A 28 16.51 0.73 -3.14
CA PHE A 28 16.04 -0.64 -2.93
C PHE A 28 16.53 -1.55 -4.06
N ILE A 29 17.60 -2.29 -3.80
CA ILE A 29 17.98 -3.44 -4.60
C ILE A 29 16.79 -4.41 -4.62
N LYS A 30 16.24 -4.67 -5.82
CA LYS A 30 15.08 -5.55 -6.12
C LYS A 30 15.31 -7.01 -5.71
N ARG A 31 15.53 -7.29 -4.42
CA ARG A 31 15.73 -8.64 -3.87
C ARG A 31 14.60 -9.08 -2.95
N SER A 32 13.70 -8.18 -2.56
CA SER A 32 12.61 -8.49 -1.63
C SER A 32 11.24 -8.05 -2.17
N PRO A 33 10.18 -8.87 -2.04
CA PRO A 33 8.83 -8.50 -2.47
C PRO A 33 8.34 -7.16 -1.89
N VAL A 34 8.74 -6.82 -0.66
CA VAL A 34 8.35 -5.53 -0.04
C VAL A 34 8.98 -4.30 -0.69
N SER A 35 10.02 -4.49 -1.53
CA SER A 35 10.62 -3.43 -2.33
C SER A 35 9.91 -3.19 -3.68
N ASP A 36 8.96 -4.06 -4.05
CA ASP A 36 8.24 -3.98 -5.31
C ASP A 36 6.89 -3.26 -5.10
N PRO A 37 6.64 -2.12 -5.76
CA PRO A 37 5.33 -1.47 -5.76
C PRO A 37 4.16 -2.40 -6.15
N ALA A 38 4.38 -3.37 -7.06
CA ALA A 38 3.36 -4.31 -7.49
C ALA A 38 2.87 -5.23 -6.36
N TYR A 39 3.77 -5.61 -5.44
CA TYR A 39 3.43 -6.42 -4.27
C TYR A 39 2.41 -5.67 -3.37
N TRP A 40 2.65 -4.38 -3.12
CA TRP A 40 1.74 -3.57 -2.31
C TRP A 40 0.41 -3.30 -3.00
N LYS A 41 0.40 -3.14 -4.34
CA LYS A 41 -0.83 -3.00 -5.12
C LYS A 41 -1.76 -4.21 -4.96
N VAL A 42 -1.21 -5.42 -5.05
CA VAL A 42 -1.98 -6.67 -4.83
C VAL A 42 -2.54 -6.71 -3.41
N LYS A 43 -1.72 -6.33 -2.42
CA LYS A 43 -2.11 -6.37 -1.01
C LYS A 43 -3.24 -5.37 -0.69
N LEU A 44 -3.14 -4.15 -1.20
CA LEU A 44 -4.16 -3.11 -1.05
C LEU A 44 -5.49 -3.48 -1.72
N ASN A 45 -5.45 -4.10 -2.90
CA ASN A 45 -6.67 -4.57 -3.56
C ASN A 45 -7.41 -5.65 -2.76
N LYS A 46 -6.69 -6.54 -2.08
CA LYS A 46 -7.31 -7.52 -1.16
C LYS A 46 -8.01 -6.84 0.01
N LEU A 47 -7.37 -5.84 0.62
CA LEU A 47 -7.98 -5.04 1.70
C LEU A 47 -9.21 -4.27 1.21
N ARG A 48 -9.18 -3.76 -0.03
CA ARG A 48 -10.33 -3.11 -0.65
C ARG A 48 -11.53 -4.04 -0.78
N THR A 49 -11.32 -5.27 -1.25
CA THR A 49 -12.40 -6.26 -1.36
C THR A 49 -12.93 -6.68 0.01
N GLN A 50 -12.06 -6.74 1.01
CA GLN A 50 -12.42 -7.13 2.37
C GLN A 50 -13.08 -5.99 3.15
N SER A 51 -13.02 -4.72 2.70
CA SER A 51 -13.46 -3.53 3.44
C SER A 51 -14.92 -3.54 3.93
N GLN A 52 -15.76 -4.48 3.46
CA GLN A 52 -17.19 -4.61 3.80
C GLN A 52 -17.96 -3.28 3.67
N ARG A 53 -17.62 -2.43 2.68
CA ARG A 53 -18.18 -1.07 2.48
C ARG A 53 -17.81 -0.06 3.55
N ASN A 54 -16.73 -0.31 4.30
CA ASN A 54 -16.16 0.69 5.19
C ASN A 54 -15.48 1.79 4.36
N LYS A 55 -16.16 2.91 4.22
CA LYS A 55 -15.71 4.06 3.43
C LYS A 55 -14.36 4.62 3.90
N VAL A 56 -14.06 4.54 5.19
CA VAL A 56 -12.78 5.05 5.73
C VAL A 56 -11.62 4.18 5.25
N ILE A 57 -11.78 2.85 5.32
CA ILE A 57 -10.79 1.90 4.81
C ILE A 57 -10.62 2.06 3.29
N GLU A 58 -11.73 2.20 2.55
CA GLU A 58 -11.69 2.39 1.10
C GLU A 58 -10.92 3.66 0.70
N LEU A 59 -11.19 4.79 1.34
CA LEU A 59 -10.48 6.04 1.09
C LEU A 59 -8.98 5.93 1.39
N GLN A 60 -8.61 5.27 2.49
CA GLN A 60 -7.22 5.05 2.84
C GLN A 60 -6.51 4.12 1.84
N VAL A 61 -7.19 3.09 1.36
CA VAL A 61 -6.65 2.18 0.34
C VAL A 61 -6.45 2.92 -0.98
N ASP A 62 -7.44 3.71 -1.42
CA ASP A 62 -7.38 4.45 -2.68
C ASP A 62 -6.27 5.51 -2.68
N GLU A 63 -6.07 6.20 -1.55
CA GLU A 63 -4.94 7.12 -1.36
C GLU A 63 -3.59 6.41 -1.54
N LEU A 64 -3.43 5.22 -0.95
CA LEU A 64 -2.19 4.44 -1.04
C LEU A 64 -1.97 3.87 -2.45
N LEU A 65 -3.03 3.47 -3.14
CA LEU A 65 -2.95 3.05 -4.55
C LEU A 65 -2.49 4.21 -5.45
N GLY A 66 -3.05 5.41 -5.28
CA GLY A 66 -2.64 6.58 -6.05
C GLY A 66 -1.20 7.03 -5.77
N ARG A 67 -0.65 6.73 -4.58
CA ARG A 67 0.78 6.91 -4.29
C ARG A 67 1.65 5.94 -5.11
N LEU A 68 1.28 4.66 -5.14
CA LEU A 68 1.99 3.64 -5.92
C LEU A 68 1.95 3.91 -7.43
N GLU A 69 0.83 4.40 -7.96
CA GLU A 69 0.69 4.72 -9.39
C GLU A 69 1.65 5.84 -9.81
N ARG A 70 1.77 6.91 -9.01
CA ARG A 70 2.72 8.00 -9.27
C ARG A 70 4.18 7.55 -9.31
N MET A 71 4.53 6.52 -8.55
CA MET A 71 5.87 5.93 -8.58
C MET A 71 6.15 5.16 -9.88
N HIS A 72 5.11 4.56 -10.48
CA HIS A 72 5.23 3.86 -11.75
C HIS A 72 5.36 4.83 -12.93
N ASP A 73 4.59 5.93 -12.91
CA ASP A 73 4.61 6.93 -13.99
C ASP A 73 5.91 7.75 -14.03
N SER A 74 6.61 7.87 -12.90
CA SER A 74 7.93 8.53 -12.82
C SER A 74 9.06 7.74 -13.49
N HIS A 75 8.79 6.52 -13.95
CA HIS A 75 9.75 5.62 -14.59
C HIS A 75 9.53 5.44 -16.12
N SER A 76 8.56 6.15 -16.72
CA SER A 76 8.29 6.13 -18.17
C SER A 76 8.90 7.31 -18.93
#